data_AF-A0A661V8P5-F1
#
_entry.id   AF-A0A661V8P5-F1
#
_cell.length_a   1.000
_cell.length_b   1.000
_cell.length_c   1.000
_cell.angle_alpha   90.00
_cell.angle_beta   90.00
_cell.angle_gamma   90.00
#
_symmetry.space_group_name_H-M   'P 1'
#
loop_
_entity.id
_entity.type
_entity.pdbx_description
1 polymer ?
#
loop_
_entity_poly.entity_id
_entity_poly.type
_entity_poly.pdbx_seq_one_letter_code
_entity_poly.pdbx_strand_id
1 'polypeptide(L)'
;MVDFRIEIGFTFIEQIIRCMDNPDEYPISELIKHEAAMGVHSHASRYWNTNKNLHDFWEDKIRLESSKGKGHIDQILSCMKYIDSNTDDFSEAFEEIKEYLPIDLRLSCKLFLMVGYDSGIVSDGNAYLNLGYTQFHKHKRELLYLAMHELHHVGYTHYNQTYSMEELKSTTDLLRIVRYSTHLEGLAVYASLERRRRENGFNHRDYILLNDPARRERASSEFLNILKGLEDEPKRALVDEDRHILKLMSAGDRLWYVMGAHMAELMDEKLGRKTLNQTIVEGPDSFFHAYTRTMI
;
A
#
# COMPACT_ATOMS: atom_id res chain seq x y z
N MET A 1 8.84 6.63 22.42
CA MET A 1 9.25 7.29 21.18
C MET A 1 9.38 6.18 20.16
N VAL A 2 8.75 6.33 19.00
CA VAL A 2 8.74 5.34 17.92
C VAL A 2 10.19 5.10 17.47
N ASP A 3 10.65 3.84 17.51
CA ASP A 3 11.94 3.43 16.94
C ASP A 3 11.67 2.68 15.63
N PHE A 4 11.37 3.43 14.58
CA PHE A 4 11.10 2.91 13.24
C PHE A 4 12.25 3.29 12.30
N ARG A 5 13.10 2.31 11.96
CA ARG A 5 14.31 2.51 11.15
C ARG A 5 14.08 1.99 9.75
N ILE A 6 14.34 2.82 8.75
CA ILE A 6 14.04 2.52 7.35
C ILE A 6 15.33 2.66 6.53
N GLU A 7 15.66 1.64 5.76
CA GLU A 7 16.75 1.63 4.80
C GLU A 7 16.20 1.52 3.37
N ILE A 8 16.63 2.38 2.45
CA ILE A 8 16.27 2.25 1.03
C ILE A 8 17.23 1.27 0.35
N GLY A 9 16.71 0.15 -0.13
CA GLY A 9 17.50 -0.93 -0.74
C GLY A 9 17.55 -0.84 -2.27
N PHE A 10 18.71 -0.45 -2.82
CA PHE A 10 18.94 -0.35 -4.28
C PHE A 10 19.43 -1.65 -4.94
N THR A 11 20.01 -2.56 -4.17
CA THR A 11 20.67 -3.78 -4.71
C THR A 11 19.73 -4.64 -5.56
N PHE A 12 18.45 -4.71 -5.18
CA PHE A 12 17.48 -5.53 -5.90
C PHE A 12 17.15 -4.98 -7.28
N ILE A 13 16.82 -3.69 -7.36
CA ILE A 13 16.50 -3.05 -8.65
C ILE A 13 17.71 -3.04 -9.59
N GLU A 14 18.92 -2.89 -9.07
CA GLU A 14 20.15 -3.01 -9.86
C GLU A 14 20.30 -4.40 -10.49
N GLN A 15 19.99 -5.46 -9.74
CA GLN A 15 20.00 -6.82 -10.28
C GLN A 15 18.92 -7.02 -11.35
N ILE A 16 17.71 -6.47 -11.13
CA ILE A 16 16.64 -6.52 -12.13
C ILE A 16 17.09 -5.83 -13.43
N ILE A 17 17.64 -4.62 -13.35
CA ILE A 17 18.09 -3.87 -14.53
C ILE A 17 19.17 -4.64 -15.29
N ARG A 18 20.13 -5.26 -14.59
CA ARG A 18 21.15 -6.12 -15.23
C ARG A 18 20.53 -7.31 -15.96
N CYS A 19 19.55 -7.98 -15.36
CA CYS A 19 18.80 -9.06 -16.01
C CYS A 19 18.03 -8.55 -17.25
N MET A 20 17.51 -7.32 -17.20
CA MET A 20 16.76 -6.73 -18.30
C MET A 20 17.66 -6.33 -19.48
N ASP A 21 18.84 -5.77 -19.19
CA ASP A 21 19.81 -5.29 -20.20
C ASP A 21 20.59 -6.44 -20.85
N ASN A 22 21.00 -7.45 -20.07
CA ASN A 22 21.85 -8.55 -20.53
C ASN A 22 21.38 -9.90 -19.92
N PRO A 23 20.23 -10.44 -20.38
CA PRO A 23 19.65 -11.65 -19.78
C PRO A 23 20.54 -12.89 -19.87
N ASP A 24 21.42 -12.97 -20.88
CA ASP A 24 22.36 -14.08 -21.05
C ASP A 24 23.52 -14.02 -20.04
N GLU A 25 23.90 -12.82 -19.58
CA GLU A 25 25.00 -12.62 -18.63
C GLU A 25 24.55 -12.64 -17.17
N TYR A 26 23.29 -12.26 -16.91
CA TYR A 26 22.72 -12.16 -15.57
C TYR A 26 21.50 -13.08 -15.43
N PRO A 27 21.73 -14.35 -15.07
CA PRO A 27 20.65 -15.31 -15.01
C PRO A 27 19.72 -15.00 -13.83
N ILE A 28 18.41 -15.20 -14.06
CA ILE A 28 17.34 -15.04 -13.06
C ILE A 28 17.62 -15.83 -11.78
N SER A 29 18.37 -16.93 -11.86
CA SER A 29 18.80 -17.72 -10.70
C SER A 29 19.54 -16.93 -9.63
N GLU A 30 20.26 -15.86 -9.98
CA GLU A 30 20.89 -14.98 -8.98
C GLU A 30 19.88 -13.99 -8.38
N LEU A 31 19.00 -13.43 -9.21
CA LEU A 31 17.95 -12.50 -8.79
C LEU A 31 17.03 -13.12 -7.72
N ILE A 32 16.61 -14.37 -7.92
CA ILE A 32 15.65 -15.05 -7.03
C ILE A 32 16.24 -15.41 -5.66
N LYS A 33 17.56 -15.32 -5.48
CA LYS A 33 18.21 -15.49 -4.16
C LYS A 33 18.05 -14.24 -3.29
N HIS A 34 17.72 -13.10 -3.89
CA HIS A 34 17.54 -11.85 -3.17
C HIS A 34 16.27 -11.89 -2.31
N GLU A 35 16.33 -11.42 -1.06
CA GLU A 35 15.19 -11.42 -0.13
C GLU A 35 13.96 -10.70 -0.69
N ALA A 36 14.20 -9.60 -1.42
CA ALA A 36 13.14 -8.87 -2.07
C ALA A 36 12.40 -9.68 -3.16
N ALA A 37 13.09 -10.55 -3.89
CA ALA A 37 12.46 -11.42 -4.88
C ALA A 37 11.46 -12.38 -4.22
N MET A 38 11.86 -12.95 -3.07
CA MET A 38 11.03 -13.85 -2.28
C MET A 38 9.83 -13.12 -1.67
N GLY A 39 10.02 -11.91 -1.13
CA GLY A 39 8.94 -11.14 -0.51
C GLY A 39 7.86 -10.69 -1.51
N VAL A 40 8.24 -10.25 -2.71
CA VAL A 40 7.26 -9.90 -3.76
C VAL A 40 6.49 -11.13 -4.21
N HIS A 41 7.15 -12.28 -4.37
CA HIS A 41 6.49 -13.53 -4.74
C HIS A 41 5.55 -14.02 -3.64
N SER A 42 5.98 -13.98 -2.38
CA SER A 42 5.18 -14.29 -1.18
C SER A 42 3.87 -13.47 -1.17
N HIS A 43 3.97 -12.16 -1.38
CA HIS A 43 2.79 -11.30 -1.52
C HIS A 43 1.92 -11.70 -2.71
N ALA A 44 2.50 -11.91 -3.89
CA ALA A 44 1.74 -12.28 -5.08
C ALA A 44 0.98 -13.61 -4.89
N SER A 45 1.59 -14.60 -4.23
CA SER A 45 0.94 -15.87 -3.90
C SER A 45 -0.17 -15.69 -2.86
N ARG A 46 0.05 -14.91 -1.80
CA ARG A 46 -0.93 -14.64 -0.73
C ARG A 46 -2.27 -14.09 -1.26
N TYR A 47 -2.21 -13.28 -2.30
CA TYR A 47 -3.38 -12.63 -2.90
C TYR A 47 -3.82 -13.26 -4.24
N TRP A 48 -3.37 -14.48 -4.55
CA TRP A 48 -3.69 -15.20 -5.80
C TRP A 48 -3.35 -14.44 -7.09
N ASN A 49 -2.38 -13.52 -7.03
CA ASN A 49 -1.86 -12.80 -8.19
C ASN A 49 -0.85 -13.63 -9.00
N THR A 50 -0.44 -14.79 -8.48
CA THR A 50 0.36 -15.79 -9.21
C THR A 50 0.14 -17.20 -8.67
N ASN A 51 0.19 -18.18 -9.56
CA ASN A 51 0.32 -19.61 -9.26
C ASN A 51 1.69 -20.18 -9.70
N LYS A 52 2.58 -19.32 -10.23
CA LYS A 52 3.90 -19.70 -10.71
C LYS A 52 4.86 -19.87 -9.55
N ASN A 53 5.84 -20.76 -9.73
CA ASN A 53 6.97 -20.81 -8.81
C ASN A 53 7.80 -19.52 -8.90
N LEU A 54 8.72 -19.32 -7.95
CA LEU A 54 9.51 -18.09 -7.84
C LEU A 54 10.31 -17.77 -9.10
N HIS A 55 10.89 -18.79 -9.74
CA HIS A 55 11.69 -18.63 -10.96
C HIS A 55 10.81 -18.14 -12.12
N ASP A 56 9.76 -18.88 -12.45
CA ASP A 56 8.89 -18.59 -13.58
C ASP A 56 8.16 -17.25 -13.40
N PHE A 57 7.80 -16.91 -12.15
CA PHE A 57 7.22 -15.60 -11.84
C PHE A 57 8.17 -14.46 -12.25
N TRP A 58 9.43 -14.50 -11.81
CA TRP A 58 10.40 -13.45 -12.11
C TRP A 58 10.83 -13.48 -13.57
N GLU A 59 10.96 -14.65 -14.19
CA GLU A 59 11.25 -14.75 -15.63
C GLU A 59 10.22 -14.00 -16.46
N ASP A 60 8.93 -14.20 -16.18
CA ASP A 60 7.87 -13.51 -16.90
C ASP A 60 7.85 -12.01 -16.63
N LYS A 61 8.13 -11.58 -15.40
CA LYS A 61 8.21 -10.14 -15.07
C LYS A 61 9.36 -9.46 -15.80
N ILE A 62 10.56 -10.04 -15.75
CA ILE A 62 11.73 -9.49 -16.44
C ILE A 62 11.48 -9.44 -17.95
N ARG A 63 10.98 -10.54 -18.55
CA ARG A 63 10.66 -10.59 -19.99
C ARG A 63 9.66 -9.52 -20.39
N LEU A 64 8.60 -9.33 -19.59
CA LEU A 64 7.59 -8.31 -19.83
C LEU A 64 8.19 -6.89 -19.76
N GLU A 65 8.94 -6.59 -18.71
CA GLU A 65 9.53 -5.26 -18.53
C GLU A 65 10.60 -4.97 -19.58
N SER A 66 11.45 -5.95 -19.95
CA SER A 66 12.45 -5.82 -21.03
C SER A 66 11.80 -5.54 -22.39
N SER A 67 10.64 -6.14 -22.67
CA SER A 67 9.92 -5.93 -23.94
C SER A 67 9.46 -4.48 -24.16
N LYS A 68 9.40 -3.66 -23.11
CA LYS A 68 9.08 -2.22 -23.18
C LYS A 68 10.23 -1.37 -23.73
N GLY A 69 11.42 -1.95 -23.86
CA GLY A 69 12.58 -1.34 -24.53
C GLY A 69 13.35 -0.32 -23.69
N LYS A 70 14.43 0.19 -24.28
CA LYS A 70 15.42 1.04 -23.59
C LYS A 70 14.84 2.30 -22.94
N GLY A 71 13.86 2.95 -23.58
CA GLY A 71 13.23 4.15 -23.03
C GLY A 71 12.54 3.92 -21.68
N HIS A 72 11.99 2.71 -21.46
CA HIS A 72 11.42 2.32 -20.17
C HIS A 72 12.50 2.11 -19.10
N ILE A 73 13.64 1.51 -19.48
CA ILE A 73 14.81 1.36 -18.60
C ILE A 73 15.36 2.73 -18.19
N ASP A 74 15.48 3.66 -19.13
CA ASP A 74 15.91 5.04 -18.86
C ASP A 74 14.96 5.74 -17.87
N GLN A 75 13.65 5.49 -17.96
CA GLN A 75 12.66 6.01 -17.00
C GLN A 75 12.85 5.41 -15.60
N ILE A 76 13.08 4.10 -15.48
CA ILE A 76 13.37 3.43 -14.21
C ILE A 76 14.64 4.02 -13.58
N LEU A 77 15.73 4.14 -14.35
CA LEU A 77 16.99 4.75 -13.90
C LEU A 77 16.79 6.21 -13.46
N SER A 78 15.94 6.94 -14.15
CA SER A 78 15.57 8.33 -13.82
C SER A 78 14.79 8.43 -12.49
N CYS A 79 13.99 7.43 -12.15
CA CYS A 79 13.35 7.29 -10.83
C CYS A 79 14.35 6.92 -9.74
N MET A 80 15.24 5.96 -9.98
CA MET A 80 16.30 5.60 -9.03
C MET A 80 17.17 6.81 -8.68
N LYS A 81 17.64 7.54 -9.70
CA LYS A 81 18.43 8.76 -9.52
C LYS A 81 17.67 9.82 -8.74
N TYR A 82 16.36 9.94 -8.94
CA TYR A 82 15.55 10.89 -8.17
C TYR A 82 15.54 10.54 -6.68
N ILE A 83 15.35 9.26 -6.31
CA ILE A 83 15.39 8.83 -4.91
C ILE A 83 16.78 9.09 -4.31
N ASP A 84 17.85 8.66 -5.01
CA ASP A 84 19.23 8.83 -4.56
C ASP A 84 19.63 10.31 -4.37
N SER A 85 19.20 11.18 -5.28
CA SER A 85 19.47 12.63 -5.20
C SER A 85 18.58 13.37 -4.19
N ASN A 86 17.59 12.71 -3.57
CA ASN A 86 16.65 13.32 -2.60
C ASN A 86 16.59 12.51 -1.29
N THR A 87 17.67 11.83 -0.93
CA THR A 87 17.74 10.96 0.27
C THR A 87 17.38 11.68 1.57
N ASP A 88 17.80 12.94 1.75
CA ASP A 88 17.44 13.74 2.93
C ASP A 88 15.93 13.98 3.04
N ASP A 89 15.30 14.31 1.91
CA ASP A 89 13.87 14.62 1.83
C ASP A 89 13.00 13.36 2.00
N PHE A 90 13.47 12.20 1.52
CA PHE A 90 12.88 10.89 1.87
C PHE A 90 13.06 10.57 3.35
N SER A 91 14.24 10.83 3.92
CA SER A 91 14.50 10.59 5.35
C SER A 91 13.60 11.43 6.24
N GLU A 92 13.41 12.72 5.90
CA GLU A 92 12.45 13.59 6.58
C GLU A 92 11.02 13.04 6.46
N ALA A 93 10.60 12.58 5.28
CA ALA A 93 9.28 11.97 5.10
C ALA A 93 9.09 10.74 5.98
N PHE A 94 10.13 9.93 6.14
CA PHE A 94 10.10 8.73 6.95
C PHE A 94 10.04 9.04 8.45
N GLU A 95 10.64 10.14 8.89
CA GLU A 95 10.45 10.65 10.25
C GLU A 95 9.01 11.14 10.47
N GLU A 96 8.41 11.85 9.50
CA GLU A 96 7.02 12.32 9.60
C GLU A 96 6.02 11.16 9.75
N ILE A 97 6.22 10.04 9.04
CA ILE A 97 5.32 8.87 9.14
C ILE A 97 5.21 8.35 10.58
N LYS A 98 6.27 8.49 11.39
CA LYS A 98 6.28 8.01 12.79
C LYS A 98 5.19 8.67 13.63
N GLU A 99 4.75 9.87 13.27
CA GLU A 99 3.64 10.55 13.95
C GLU A 99 2.30 9.82 13.77
N TYR A 100 2.16 9.02 12.71
CA TYR A 100 0.95 8.27 12.35
C TYR A 100 1.02 6.79 12.76
N LEU A 101 1.98 6.44 13.61
CA LEU A 101 2.22 5.08 14.11
C LEU A 101 2.15 5.01 15.65
N PRO A 102 1.90 3.82 16.23
CA PRO A 102 1.87 3.64 17.68
C PRO A 102 3.21 3.99 18.34
N ILE A 103 3.18 4.70 19.47
CA ILE A 103 4.37 5.28 20.14
C ILE A 103 5.40 4.24 20.64
N ASP A 104 4.95 3.00 20.81
CA ASP A 104 5.70 1.84 21.26
C ASP A 104 6.24 0.97 20.11
N LEU A 105 5.95 1.32 18.85
CA LEU A 105 6.49 0.63 17.68
C LEU A 105 8.02 0.65 17.70
N ARG A 106 8.60 -0.55 17.60
CA ARG A 106 10.04 -0.78 17.46
C ARG A 106 10.28 -1.73 16.31
N LEU A 107 10.72 -1.21 15.18
CA LEU A 107 10.84 -1.97 13.94
C LEU A 107 11.98 -1.43 13.08
N SER A 108 12.67 -2.34 12.40
CA SER A 108 13.59 -2.00 11.31
C SER A 108 13.09 -2.66 10.05
N CYS A 109 12.99 -1.91 8.96
CA CYS A 109 12.56 -2.44 7.67
C CYS A 109 13.36 -1.85 6.52
N LYS A 110 13.19 -2.45 5.34
CA LYS A 110 13.71 -1.96 4.08
C LYS A 110 12.57 -1.49 3.18
N LEU A 111 12.84 -0.42 2.44
CA LEU A 111 12.10 -0.04 1.24
C LEU A 111 12.87 -0.57 0.03
N PHE A 112 12.45 -1.71 -0.50
CA PHE A 112 13.04 -2.28 -1.70
C PHE A 112 12.47 -1.60 -2.95
N LEU A 113 13.36 -1.29 -3.89
CA LEU A 113 12.95 -0.83 -5.21
C LEU A 113 12.83 -2.05 -6.14
N MET A 114 11.76 -2.11 -6.94
CA MET A 114 11.48 -3.22 -7.85
C MET A 114 10.86 -2.74 -9.17
N VAL A 115 10.62 -3.68 -10.10
CA VAL A 115 9.76 -3.47 -11.29
C VAL A 115 8.93 -4.71 -11.61
N GLY A 116 7.82 -4.53 -12.34
CA GLY A 116 7.06 -5.65 -12.95
C GLY A 116 5.89 -6.21 -12.14
N TYR A 117 5.56 -5.63 -10.99
CA TYR A 117 4.43 -6.06 -10.16
C TYR A 117 3.49 -4.89 -9.82
N ASP A 118 2.82 -4.88 -8.66
CA ASP A 118 1.95 -3.79 -8.22
C ASP A 118 2.72 -2.47 -8.01
N SER A 119 2.04 -1.33 -7.87
CA SER A 119 2.71 -0.01 -7.71
C SER A 119 3.54 0.07 -6.43
N GLY A 120 3.04 -0.55 -5.37
CA GLY A 120 3.68 -0.67 -4.07
C GLY A 120 3.02 -1.82 -3.30
N ILE A 121 3.79 -2.50 -2.45
CA ILE A 121 3.28 -3.58 -1.59
C ILE A 121 4.05 -3.62 -0.27
N VAL A 122 3.50 -4.38 0.69
CA VAL A 122 4.20 -4.80 1.91
C VAL A 122 4.23 -6.32 2.02
N SER A 123 5.40 -6.87 2.29
CA SER A 123 5.55 -8.29 2.61
C SER A 123 6.68 -8.50 3.59
N ASP A 124 6.48 -9.45 4.50
CA ASP A 124 7.53 -9.96 5.38
C ASP A 124 8.27 -8.83 6.14
N GLY A 125 7.51 -7.84 6.60
CA GLY A 125 8.00 -6.68 7.36
C GLY A 125 8.73 -5.62 6.53
N ASN A 126 8.70 -5.70 5.19
CA ASN A 126 9.34 -4.74 4.29
C ASN A 126 8.35 -4.11 3.31
N ALA A 127 8.69 -2.92 2.83
CA ALA A 127 7.96 -2.22 1.79
C ALA A 127 8.66 -2.38 0.44
N TYR A 128 7.88 -2.33 -0.64
CA TYR A 128 8.37 -2.48 -2.00
C TYR A 128 7.75 -1.41 -2.89
N LEU A 129 8.55 -0.78 -3.74
CA LEU A 129 8.11 0.28 -4.64
C LEU A 129 8.46 -0.05 -6.09
N ASN A 130 7.45 -0.09 -6.96
CA ASN A 130 7.64 -0.43 -8.37
C ASN A 130 7.98 0.80 -9.22
N LEU A 131 9.26 0.97 -9.55
CA LEU A 131 9.76 2.08 -10.35
C LEU A 131 9.29 2.06 -11.82
N GLY A 132 8.72 0.95 -12.28
CA GLY A 132 8.12 0.80 -13.59
C GLY A 132 6.68 1.33 -13.67
N TYR A 133 6.12 1.83 -12.55
CA TYR A 133 4.78 2.39 -12.53
C TYR A 133 4.74 3.76 -13.25
N THR A 134 3.92 3.85 -14.30
CA THR A 134 3.90 5.00 -15.22
C THR A 134 3.64 6.35 -14.56
N GLN A 135 2.94 6.38 -13.42
CA GLN A 135 2.68 7.61 -12.69
C GLN A 135 3.98 8.25 -12.17
N PHE A 136 4.97 7.45 -11.78
CA PHE A 136 6.27 7.96 -11.30
C PHE A 136 7.09 8.62 -12.39
N HIS A 137 6.91 8.20 -13.64
CA HIS A 137 7.59 8.80 -14.78
C HIS A 137 7.02 10.18 -15.13
N LYS A 138 5.73 10.38 -14.86
CA LYS A 138 5.02 11.66 -15.06
C LYS A 138 5.22 12.61 -13.87
N HIS A 139 5.16 12.06 -12.65
CA HIS A 139 5.18 12.81 -11.41
C HIS A 139 6.10 12.12 -10.40
N LYS A 140 7.41 12.37 -10.50
CA LYS A 140 8.42 11.72 -9.65
C LYS A 140 8.17 11.89 -8.15
N ARG A 141 7.52 12.98 -7.73
CA ARG A 141 7.16 13.20 -6.32
C ARG A 141 6.25 12.11 -5.75
N GLU A 142 5.45 11.46 -6.59
CA GLU A 142 4.62 10.32 -6.18
C GLU A 142 5.45 9.13 -5.66
N LEU A 143 6.75 9.03 -5.99
CA LEU A 143 7.65 8.03 -5.39
C LEU A 143 7.75 8.22 -3.88
N LEU A 144 7.92 9.46 -3.42
CA LEU A 144 8.02 9.76 -1.99
C LEU A 144 6.70 9.48 -1.29
N TYR A 145 5.59 9.96 -1.85
CA TYR A 145 4.29 9.77 -1.22
C TYR A 145 3.86 8.31 -1.18
N LEU A 146 4.11 7.53 -2.24
CA LEU A 146 3.79 6.10 -2.20
C LEU A 146 4.76 5.34 -1.30
N ALA A 147 6.04 5.74 -1.21
CA ALA A 147 6.94 5.19 -0.19
C ALA A 147 6.40 5.42 1.22
N MET A 148 5.86 6.62 1.51
CA MET A 148 5.21 6.88 2.81
C MET A 148 4.02 5.95 3.06
N HIS A 149 3.18 5.76 2.05
CA HIS A 149 2.02 4.85 2.09
C HIS A 149 2.43 3.42 2.44
N GLU A 150 3.38 2.85 1.69
CA GLU A 150 3.81 1.46 1.91
C GLU A 150 4.57 1.28 3.23
N LEU A 151 5.33 2.28 3.68
CA LEU A 151 6.02 2.21 4.97
C LEU A 151 5.04 2.32 6.15
N HIS A 152 3.93 3.05 6.00
CA HIS A 152 2.85 3.03 6.98
C HIS A 152 2.25 1.61 7.11
N HIS A 153 2.01 0.93 6.00
CA HIS A 153 1.56 -0.47 5.98
C HIS A 153 2.51 -1.40 6.74
N VAL A 154 3.83 -1.20 6.66
CA VAL A 154 4.81 -1.96 7.44
C VAL A 154 4.58 -1.77 8.95
N GLY A 155 4.40 -0.53 9.40
CA GLY A 155 4.12 -0.23 10.80
C GLY A 155 2.76 -0.78 11.27
N TYR A 156 1.73 -0.72 10.41
CA TYR A 156 0.41 -1.26 10.70
C TYR A 156 0.43 -2.79 10.83
N THR A 157 1.07 -3.48 9.89
CA THR A 157 1.09 -4.95 9.81
C THR A 157 1.93 -5.61 10.91
N HIS A 158 2.72 -4.82 11.64
CA HIS A 158 3.37 -5.24 12.88
C HIS A 158 2.35 -5.60 13.98
N TYR A 159 1.24 -4.86 14.06
CA TYR A 159 0.18 -5.09 15.06
C TYR A 159 -0.97 -5.93 14.51
N ASN A 160 -1.20 -5.86 13.21
CA ASN A 160 -2.34 -6.49 12.55
C ASN A 160 -1.84 -7.46 11.48
N GLN A 161 -1.95 -8.76 11.74
CA GLN A 161 -1.54 -9.77 10.76
C GLN A 161 -2.31 -9.61 9.45
N THR A 162 -1.59 -9.65 8.33
CA THR A 162 -2.19 -9.61 6.99
C THR A 162 -3.09 -10.82 6.76
N TYR A 163 -4.25 -10.58 6.17
CA TYR A 163 -5.15 -11.65 5.75
C TYR A 163 -4.67 -12.30 4.45
N SER A 164 -5.08 -13.55 4.24
CA SER A 164 -4.94 -14.30 2.99
C SER A 164 -6.29 -14.41 2.30
N MET A 165 -6.29 -14.44 0.96
CA MET A 165 -7.52 -14.67 0.20
C MET A 165 -8.12 -16.07 0.47
N GLU A 166 -7.33 -17.02 0.96
CA GLU A 166 -7.82 -18.35 1.38
C GLU A 166 -8.71 -18.30 2.63
N GLU A 167 -8.62 -17.23 3.43
CA GLU A 167 -9.45 -17.03 4.62
C GLU A 167 -10.85 -16.53 4.26
N LEU A 168 -11.06 -16.02 3.04
CA LEU A 168 -12.31 -15.43 2.58
C LEU A 168 -13.31 -16.53 2.18
N LYS A 169 -14.06 -17.03 3.17
CA LYS A 169 -15.02 -18.15 2.99
C LYS A 169 -16.47 -17.77 3.23
N SER A 170 -16.73 -16.76 4.07
CA SER A 170 -18.08 -16.36 4.46
C SER A 170 -18.31 -14.85 4.39
N THR A 171 -19.57 -14.42 4.42
CA THR A 171 -19.98 -13.01 4.49
C THR A 171 -19.38 -12.29 5.71
N THR A 172 -19.23 -12.98 6.85
CA THR A 172 -18.52 -12.46 8.03
C THR A 172 -17.03 -12.23 7.76
N ASP A 173 -16.37 -13.12 6.99
CA ASP A 173 -14.96 -12.93 6.61
C ASP A 173 -14.80 -11.75 5.66
N LEU A 174 -15.77 -11.54 4.76
CA LEU A 174 -15.80 -10.38 3.86
C LEU A 174 -15.97 -9.08 4.64
N LEU A 175 -16.90 -9.01 5.59
CA LEU A 175 -17.05 -7.85 6.48
C LEU A 175 -15.74 -7.55 7.22
N ARG A 176 -15.10 -8.59 7.79
CA ARG A 176 -13.81 -8.45 8.47
C ARG A 176 -12.73 -7.89 7.54
N ILE A 177 -12.64 -8.39 6.30
CA ILE A 177 -11.68 -7.89 5.30
C ILE A 177 -11.99 -6.45 4.90
N VAL A 178 -13.26 -6.09 4.69
CA VAL A 178 -13.65 -4.70 4.38
C VAL A 178 -13.20 -3.77 5.52
N ARG A 179 -13.50 -4.12 6.78
CA ARG A 179 -13.06 -3.31 7.93
C ARG A 179 -11.55 -3.22 8.03
N TYR A 180 -10.86 -4.36 7.90
CA TYR A 180 -9.40 -4.41 7.94
C TYR A 180 -8.78 -3.52 6.85
N SER A 181 -9.22 -3.65 5.60
CA SER A 181 -8.67 -2.92 4.47
C SER A 181 -9.01 -1.43 4.51
N THR A 182 -10.21 -1.06 4.98
CA THR A 182 -10.53 0.37 5.23
C THR A 182 -9.60 0.99 6.26
N HIS A 183 -9.30 0.26 7.34
CA HIS A 183 -8.39 0.73 8.37
C HIS A 183 -6.95 0.84 7.85
N LEU A 184 -6.43 -0.23 7.25
CA LEU A 184 -5.09 -0.29 6.66
C LEU A 184 -4.88 0.80 5.60
N GLU A 185 -5.71 0.80 4.55
CA GLU A 185 -5.53 1.68 3.39
C GLU A 185 -5.91 3.12 3.68
N GLY A 186 -6.93 3.33 4.51
CA GLY A 186 -7.34 4.65 4.96
C GLY A 186 -6.25 5.38 5.73
N LEU A 187 -5.63 4.70 6.69
CA LEU A 187 -4.55 5.29 7.47
C LEU A 187 -3.31 5.59 6.63
N ALA A 188 -2.93 4.69 5.70
CA ALA A 188 -1.78 4.92 4.83
C ALA A 188 -2.00 6.11 3.87
N VAL A 189 -3.21 6.27 3.32
CA VAL A 189 -3.57 7.47 2.55
C VAL A 189 -3.51 8.72 3.43
N TYR A 190 -4.05 8.65 4.64
CA TYR A 190 -4.06 9.77 5.58
C TYR A 190 -2.64 10.17 6.02
N ALA A 191 -1.75 9.21 6.26
CA ALA A 191 -0.38 9.44 6.72
C ALA A 191 0.47 10.27 5.75
N SER A 192 0.18 10.23 4.45
CA SER A 192 0.88 11.08 3.46
C SER A 192 0.10 12.36 3.10
N LEU A 193 -1.13 12.52 3.59
CA LEU A 193 -2.03 13.59 3.19
C LEU A 193 -1.54 14.98 3.59
N GLU A 194 -0.99 15.13 4.81
CA GLU A 194 -0.52 16.43 5.29
C GLU A 194 0.62 16.96 4.41
N ARG A 195 1.63 16.12 4.14
CA ARG A 195 2.74 16.49 3.27
C ARG A 195 2.27 16.80 1.85
N ARG A 196 1.39 15.97 1.28
CA ARG A 196 0.77 16.25 -0.02
C ARG A 196 0.06 17.59 -0.04
N ARG A 197 -0.64 17.99 1.03
CA ARG A 197 -1.28 19.32 1.13
C ARG A 197 -0.27 20.44 1.11
N ARG A 198 0.82 20.34 1.89
CA ARG A 198 1.89 21.35 1.94
C ARG A 198 2.55 21.53 0.56
N GLU A 199 2.64 20.47 -0.22
CA GLU A 199 3.34 20.44 -1.51
C GLU A 199 2.41 20.50 -2.73
N ASN A 200 1.10 20.62 -2.53
CA ASN A 200 0.07 20.54 -3.59
C ASN A 200 0.17 19.24 -4.44
N GLY A 201 0.53 18.13 -3.80
CA GLY A 201 0.78 16.81 -4.39
C GLY A 201 -0.47 15.94 -4.56
N PHE A 202 -1.44 16.39 -5.34
CA PHE A 202 -2.74 15.73 -5.51
C PHE A 202 -2.93 15.00 -6.84
N ASN A 203 -1.84 14.57 -7.50
CA ASN A 203 -1.93 13.96 -8.83
C ASN A 203 -2.49 12.52 -8.80
N HIS A 204 -2.43 11.86 -7.63
CA HIS A 204 -2.95 10.51 -7.46
C HIS A 204 -4.47 10.52 -7.19
N ARG A 205 -5.20 9.58 -7.80
CA ARG A 205 -6.68 9.57 -7.87
C ARG A 205 -7.37 9.68 -6.52
N ASP A 206 -6.83 9.03 -5.48
CA ASP A 206 -7.40 9.05 -4.14
C ASP A 206 -7.43 10.47 -3.57
N TYR A 207 -6.37 11.25 -3.82
CA TYR A 207 -6.24 12.62 -3.32
C TYR A 207 -7.01 13.61 -4.18
N ILE A 208 -7.17 13.35 -5.48
CA ILE A 208 -8.12 14.10 -6.32
C ILE A 208 -9.53 13.96 -5.74
N LEU A 209 -9.92 12.74 -5.39
CA LEU A 209 -11.25 12.46 -4.86
C LEU A 209 -11.43 13.04 -3.45
N LEU A 210 -10.47 12.86 -2.54
CA LEU A 210 -10.51 13.40 -1.18
C LEU A 210 -10.64 14.92 -1.13
N ASN A 211 -10.05 15.63 -2.10
CA ASN A 211 -10.13 17.09 -2.23
C ASN A 211 -11.38 17.59 -2.98
N ASP A 212 -12.24 16.70 -3.49
CA ASP A 212 -13.53 17.03 -4.08
C ASP A 212 -14.64 16.64 -3.09
N PRO A 213 -15.22 17.60 -2.34
CA PRO A 213 -16.21 17.30 -1.31
C PRO A 213 -17.44 16.54 -1.83
N ALA A 214 -17.88 16.85 -3.06
CA ALA A 214 -19.06 16.21 -3.63
C ALA A 214 -18.78 14.77 -4.05
N ARG A 215 -17.59 14.49 -4.60
CA ARG A 215 -17.17 13.10 -4.90
C ARG A 215 -16.91 12.30 -3.63
N ARG A 216 -16.23 12.90 -2.65
CA ARG A 216 -15.98 12.27 -1.35
C ARG A 216 -17.28 11.87 -0.67
N GLU A 217 -18.27 12.76 -0.61
CA GLU A 217 -19.58 12.46 0.00
C GLU A 217 -20.28 11.28 -0.68
N ARG A 218 -20.23 11.22 -2.03
CA ARG A 218 -20.80 10.10 -2.78
C ARG A 218 -20.09 8.78 -2.47
N ALA A 219 -18.75 8.78 -2.49
CA ALA A 219 -17.95 7.60 -2.18
C ALA A 219 -18.19 7.13 -0.72
N SER A 220 -18.26 8.06 0.23
CA SER A 220 -18.58 7.76 1.64
C SER A 220 -19.97 7.14 1.78
N SER A 221 -20.97 7.71 1.10
CA SER A 221 -22.34 7.18 1.11
C SER A 221 -22.42 5.77 0.52
N GLU A 222 -21.75 5.53 -0.62
CA GLU A 222 -21.68 4.22 -1.24
C GLU A 222 -20.99 3.19 -0.34
N PHE A 223 -19.84 3.56 0.25
CA PHE A 223 -19.13 2.72 1.21
C PHE A 223 -20.02 2.32 2.39
N LEU A 224 -20.68 3.29 3.04
CA LEU A 224 -21.51 3.05 4.22
C LEU A 224 -22.72 2.17 3.89
N ASN A 225 -23.30 2.31 2.70
CA ASN A 225 -24.38 1.44 2.24
C ASN A 225 -23.91 -0.01 2.09
N ILE A 226 -22.73 -0.23 1.50
CA ILE A 226 -22.15 -1.58 1.36
C ILE A 226 -21.82 -2.17 2.73
N LEU A 227 -21.17 -1.39 3.60
CA LEU A 227 -20.81 -1.83 4.95
C LEU A 227 -22.04 -2.26 5.73
N LYS A 228 -23.08 -1.42 5.75
CA LYS A 228 -24.35 -1.75 6.42
C LYS A 228 -24.98 -3.01 5.85
N GLY A 229 -24.98 -3.17 4.52
CA GLY A 229 -25.47 -4.39 3.87
C GLY A 229 -24.73 -5.64 4.35
N LEU A 230 -23.40 -5.57 4.52
CA LEU A 230 -22.59 -6.66 5.06
C LEU A 230 -22.82 -6.92 6.55
N GLU A 231 -23.10 -5.88 7.34
CA GLU A 231 -23.40 -6.00 8.77
C GLU A 231 -24.76 -6.65 9.04
N ASP A 232 -25.75 -6.36 8.19
CA ASP A 232 -27.10 -6.92 8.26
C ASP A 232 -27.18 -8.35 7.66
N GLU A 233 -26.16 -8.79 6.92
CA GLU A 233 -26.14 -10.08 6.23
C GLU A 233 -25.85 -11.25 7.20
N PRO A 234 -26.68 -12.31 7.22
CA PRO A 234 -26.39 -13.50 8.03
C PRO A 234 -25.12 -14.20 7.57
N LYS A 235 -24.46 -14.90 8.49
CA LYS A 235 -23.27 -15.71 8.15
C LYS A 235 -23.66 -16.81 7.15
N ARG A 236 -23.12 -16.71 5.94
CA ARG A 236 -23.26 -17.72 4.88
C ARG A 236 -21.98 -17.82 4.06
N ALA A 237 -21.87 -18.89 3.26
CA ALA A 237 -20.80 -19.01 2.27
C ALA A 237 -20.91 -17.89 1.22
N LEU A 238 -19.75 -17.48 0.69
CA LEU A 238 -19.69 -16.45 -0.33
C LEU A 238 -20.18 -16.98 -1.69
N VAL A 239 -20.92 -16.13 -2.39
CA VAL A 239 -21.27 -16.26 -3.80
C VAL A 239 -20.45 -15.29 -4.64
N ASP A 240 -20.51 -15.42 -5.97
CA ASP A 240 -19.69 -14.60 -6.88
C ASP A 240 -20.03 -13.10 -6.77
N GLU A 241 -21.29 -12.76 -6.50
CA GLU A 241 -21.74 -11.39 -6.27
C GLU A 241 -21.04 -10.76 -5.06
N ASP A 242 -20.79 -11.52 -3.99
CA ASP A 242 -20.09 -10.99 -2.80
C ASP A 242 -18.63 -10.64 -3.15
N ARG A 243 -18.00 -11.39 -4.06
CA ARG A 243 -16.63 -11.11 -4.52
C ARG A 243 -16.54 -9.81 -5.30
N HIS A 244 -17.65 -9.36 -5.91
CA HIS A 244 -17.70 -8.08 -6.59
C HIS A 244 -17.48 -6.90 -5.64
N ILE A 245 -17.84 -7.04 -4.35
CA ILE A 245 -17.63 -6.00 -3.34
C ILE A 245 -16.15 -5.65 -3.22
N LEU A 246 -15.24 -6.63 -3.24
CA LEU A 246 -13.80 -6.37 -3.19
C LEU A 246 -13.33 -5.53 -4.38
N LYS A 247 -13.90 -5.76 -5.56
CA LYS A 247 -13.60 -4.97 -6.76
C LYS A 247 -14.13 -3.54 -6.61
N LEU A 248 -15.35 -3.37 -6.11
CA LEU A 248 -15.91 -2.03 -5.85
C LEU A 248 -15.07 -1.24 -4.83
N MET A 249 -14.58 -1.92 -3.79
CA MET A 249 -13.77 -1.30 -2.75
C MET A 249 -12.37 -0.88 -3.22
N SER A 250 -11.76 -1.65 -4.15
CA SER A 250 -10.37 -1.47 -4.58
C SER A 250 -10.19 -0.77 -5.94
N ALA A 251 -11.21 -0.80 -6.80
CA ALA A 251 -11.19 -0.20 -8.13
C ALA A 251 -12.00 1.11 -8.17
N GLY A 252 -12.00 1.78 -9.33
CA GLY A 252 -12.74 3.03 -9.52
C GLY A 252 -12.34 4.11 -8.50
N ASP A 253 -13.33 4.51 -7.70
CA ASP A 253 -13.22 5.53 -6.63
C ASP A 253 -12.57 5.00 -5.34
N ARG A 254 -12.18 3.71 -5.28
CA ARG A 254 -11.36 3.16 -4.19
C ARG A 254 -11.98 3.41 -2.80
N LEU A 255 -13.21 2.95 -2.62
CA LEU A 255 -14.06 3.32 -1.49
C LEU A 255 -13.40 3.16 -0.13
N TRP A 256 -12.68 2.05 0.13
CA TRP A 256 -12.05 1.84 1.43
C TRP A 256 -10.84 2.76 1.69
N TYR A 257 -10.21 3.29 0.63
CA TYR A 257 -9.07 4.21 0.74
C TYR A 257 -9.58 5.60 1.12
N VAL A 258 -10.55 6.09 0.36
CA VAL A 258 -11.15 7.41 0.54
C VAL A 258 -11.91 7.49 1.85
N MET A 259 -12.80 6.54 2.11
CA MET A 259 -13.58 6.55 3.35
C MET A 259 -12.67 6.35 4.54
N GLY A 260 -11.71 5.42 4.48
CA GLY A 260 -10.79 5.20 5.58
C GLY A 260 -9.95 6.45 5.90
N ALA A 261 -9.46 7.16 4.88
CA ALA A 261 -8.73 8.42 5.09
C ALA A 261 -9.62 9.53 5.66
N HIS A 262 -10.88 9.60 5.22
CA HIS A 262 -11.86 10.53 5.77
C HIS A 262 -12.18 10.25 7.24
N MET A 263 -12.36 8.98 7.61
CA MET A 263 -12.55 8.55 8.99
C MET A 263 -11.34 8.93 9.85
N ALA A 264 -10.13 8.62 9.36
CA ALA A 264 -8.88 8.94 10.04
C ALA A 264 -8.72 10.44 10.28
N GLU A 265 -9.00 11.27 9.28
CA GLU A 265 -8.98 12.74 9.39
C GLU A 265 -9.93 13.24 10.48
N LEU A 266 -11.20 12.82 10.45
CA LEU A 266 -12.19 13.23 11.44
C LEU A 266 -11.82 12.77 12.86
N MET A 267 -11.23 11.58 12.99
CA MET A 267 -10.76 11.08 14.29
C MET A 267 -9.56 11.85 14.81
N ASP A 268 -8.57 12.17 13.96
CA ASP A 268 -7.43 12.98 14.38
C ASP A 268 -7.91 14.37 14.84
N GLU A 269 -8.79 15.02 14.07
CA GLU A 269 -9.33 16.33 14.41
C GLU A 269 -10.14 16.36 15.71
N LYS A 270 -10.99 15.35 15.94
CA LYS A 270 -11.94 15.36 17.07
C LYS A 270 -11.46 14.60 18.31
N LEU A 271 -10.67 13.55 18.14
CA LEU A 271 -10.22 12.66 19.22
C LEU A 271 -8.69 12.71 19.43
N GLY A 272 -7.96 13.32 18.51
CA GLY A 272 -6.51 13.48 18.54
C GLY A 272 -5.75 12.26 18.01
N ARG A 273 -4.60 12.53 17.38
CA ARG A 273 -3.68 11.55 16.78
C ARG A 273 -3.34 10.36 17.66
N LYS A 274 -3.15 10.57 18.96
CA LYS A 274 -2.88 9.48 19.90
C LYS A 274 -4.02 8.45 19.92
N THR A 275 -5.27 8.92 19.90
CA THR A 275 -6.45 8.04 19.84
C THR A 275 -6.50 7.32 18.50
N LEU A 276 -6.25 8.03 17.38
CA LEU A 276 -6.18 7.43 16.06
C LEU A 276 -5.13 6.32 16.00
N ASN A 277 -3.89 6.58 16.41
CA ASN A 277 -2.81 5.59 16.35
C ASN A 277 -3.09 4.39 17.26
N GLN A 278 -3.78 4.60 18.39
CA GLN A 278 -4.17 3.51 19.29
C GLN A 278 -5.10 2.48 18.61
N THR A 279 -5.90 2.91 17.63
CA THR A 279 -6.74 1.98 16.86
C THR A 279 -5.92 0.96 16.07
N ILE A 280 -4.68 1.28 15.68
CA ILE A 280 -3.76 0.32 15.05
C ILE A 280 -3.44 -0.83 16.01
N VAL A 281 -3.22 -0.53 17.29
CA VAL A 281 -2.90 -1.55 18.31
C VAL A 281 -4.14 -2.39 18.67
N GLU A 282 -5.30 -1.75 18.73
CA GLU A 282 -6.56 -2.38 19.12
C GLU A 282 -7.27 -3.10 17.95
N GLY A 283 -6.87 -2.78 16.73
CA GLY A 283 -7.34 -3.41 15.50
C GLY A 283 -8.54 -2.74 14.83
N PRO A 284 -8.97 -3.26 13.67
CA PRO A 284 -9.96 -2.63 12.81
C PRO A 284 -11.29 -2.28 13.48
N ASP A 285 -11.82 -3.12 14.35
CA ASP A 285 -13.11 -2.81 14.99
C ASP A 285 -13.01 -1.57 15.90
N SER A 286 -11.87 -1.32 16.54
CA SER A 286 -11.65 -0.10 17.34
C SER A 286 -11.68 1.15 16.46
N PHE A 287 -11.14 1.09 15.25
CA PHE A 287 -11.18 2.19 14.27
C PHE A 287 -12.62 2.60 13.92
N PHE A 288 -13.52 1.63 13.68
CA PHE A 288 -14.93 1.92 13.42
C PHE A 288 -15.67 2.46 14.65
N HIS A 289 -15.42 1.88 15.84
CA HIS A 289 -16.01 2.38 17.09
C HIS A 289 -15.56 3.81 17.42
N ALA A 290 -14.27 4.11 17.23
CA ALA A 290 -13.72 5.45 17.42
C ALA A 290 -14.35 6.45 16.44
N TYR A 291 -14.52 6.06 15.18
CA TYR A 291 -15.19 6.91 14.19
C TYR A 291 -16.64 7.21 14.59
N THR A 292 -17.43 6.24 15.06
CA THR A 292 -18.81 6.49 15.53
C THR A 292 -18.87 7.55 16.63
N ARG A 293 -17.89 7.59 17.54
CA ARG A 293 -17.81 8.60 18.60
C ARG A 293 -17.57 10.03 18.07
N THR A 294 -17.04 10.17 16.86
CA THR A 294 -16.85 11.49 16.23
C THR A 294 -18.16 12.09 15.70
N MET A 295 -19.21 11.28 15.58
CA MET A 295 -20.50 11.66 15.01
C MET A 295 -21.55 12.06 16.06
N ILE A 296 -21.19 11.97 17.35
CA ILE A 296 -22.00 12.36 18.50
C ILE A 296 -21.55 13.75 18.96
#